data_AF-A0A2A6KGV3-F1
#
_entry.id   AF-A0A2A6KGV3-F1
#
_cell.length_a   1.000
_cell.length_b   1.000
_cell.length_c   1.000
_cell.angle_alpha   90.00
_cell.angle_beta   90.00
_cell.angle_gamma   90.00
#
_symmetry.space_group_name_H-M   'P 1'
#
loop_
_entity.id
_entity.type
_entity.pdbx_description
1 polymer ?
#
loop_
_entity_poly.entity_id
_entity_poly.type
_entity_poly.pdbx_seq_one_letter_code
_entity_poly.pdbx_strand_id
1 'polypeptide(L)'
;MLVTDRDCQTGGARFAVPTFGEIEGKLLVCEVVATCCLRQLLAHSASAAIPIVKRRVRRLLETRCRGEKLCQDDMEAAVEYAFQLVDAAAEAAGRKTAVSKTTDGCETIRRLRAMHAPSRR
;
A
#
# COMPACT_ATOMS: atom_id res chain seq x y z
N MET A 1 3.79 9.37 10.86
CA MET A 1 2.53 9.19 10.10
C MET A 1 2.36 10.38 9.16
N LEU A 2 1.71 10.22 7.99
CA LEU A 2 1.25 11.39 7.24
C LEU A 2 0.03 11.95 7.98
N VAL A 3 0.10 13.22 8.39
CA VAL A 3 -1.00 13.91 9.09
C VAL A 3 -1.56 14.93 8.10
N THR A 4 -2.88 14.95 7.98
CA THR A 4 -3.65 15.83 7.11
C THR A 4 -4.52 16.75 7.95
N ASP A 5 -4.97 17.88 7.40
CA ASP A 5 -5.88 18.80 8.13
C ASP A 5 -7.17 18.10 8.59
N ARG A 6 -7.61 17.08 7.85
CA ARG A 6 -8.73 16.20 8.22
C ARG A 6 -8.50 15.48 9.55
N ASP A 7 -7.24 15.19 9.90
CA ASP A 7 -6.86 14.56 11.17
C ASP A 7 -6.95 15.53 12.36
N CYS A 8 -7.12 16.83 12.11
CA CYS A 8 -7.11 17.89 13.12
C CYS A 8 -8.47 18.61 13.30
N GLN A 9 -9.52 18.24 12.54
CA GLN A 9 -10.86 18.84 12.64
C GLN A 9 -11.64 18.30 13.85
N THR A 10 -12.45 19.11 14.55
CA THR A 10 -13.23 18.73 15.76
C THR A 10 -14.63 18.16 15.43
N GLY A 11 -15.14 17.18 16.20
CA GLY A 11 -16.37 16.40 15.88
C GLY A 11 -16.30 14.97 16.43
N GLY A 12 -16.58 13.92 15.61
CA GLY A 12 -16.12 12.52 15.83
C GLY A 12 -14.58 12.39 15.87
N ALA A 13 -13.92 13.39 16.44
CA ALA A 13 -12.53 13.77 16.39
C ALA A 13 -11.82 13.53 17.73
N ARG A 14 -12.39 12.65 18.56
CA ARG A 14 -11.85 12.29 19.88
C ARG A 14 -11.72 10.79 20.07
N PHE A 15 -12.05 9.98 19.05
CA PHE A 15 -11.85 8.56 19.18
C PHE A 15 -10.36 8.29 19.17
N ALA A 16 -9.80 8.01 20.34
CA ALA A 16 -8.45 7.47 20.47
C ALA A 16 -8.24 6.25 19.55
N VAL A 17 -9.34 5.58 19.15
CA VAL A 17 -9.40 4.50 18.19
C VAL A 17 -10.27 4.90 16.99
N PRO A 18 -9.72 5.07 15.78
CA PRO A 18 -10.51 5.37 14.59
C PRO A 18 -11.49 4.23 14.25
N THR A 19 -12.64 4.57 13.66
CA THR A 19 -13.59 3.58 13.15
C THR A 19 -13.00 2.82 11.95
N PHE A 20 -13.50 1.62 11.68
CA PHE A 20 -13.04 0.81 10.55
C PHE A 20 -13.20 1.55 9.21
N GLY A 21 -14.32 2.24 9.00
CA GLY A 21 -14.56 3.02 7.79
C GLY A 21 -13.59 4.21 7.63
N GLU A 22 -13.12 4.81 8.73
CA GLU A 22 -12.10 5.86 8.67
C GLU A 22 -10.72 5.30 8.29
N ILE A 23 -10.35 4.14 8.85
CA ILE A 23 -9.11 3.44 8.48
C ILE A 23 -9.16 3.06 7.00
N GLU A 24 -10.25 2.40 6.57
CA GLU A 24 -10.44 1.96 5.19
C GLU A 24 -10.43 3.15 4.22
N GLY A 25 -11.14 4.24 4.55
CA GLY A 25 -11.15 5.46 3.75
C GLY A 25 -9.76 6.08 3.59
N LYS A 26 -8.94 6.09 4.65
CA LYS A 26 -7.55 6.55 4.58
C LYS A 26 -6.68 5.64 3.73
N LEU A 27 -6.81 4.32 3.89
CA LEU A 27 -6.07 3.35 3.09
C LEU A 27 -6.42 3.47 1.61
N LEU A 28 -7.71 3.63 1.28
CA LEU A 28 -8.18 3.84 -0.10
C LEU A 28 -7.57 5.10 -0.73
N VAL A 29 -7.58 6.22 -0.02
CA VAL A 29 -6.97 7.47 -0.52
C VAL A 29 -5.47 7.30 -0.71
N CYS A 30 -4.77 6.67 0.24
CA CYS A 30 -3.35 6.36 0.10
C CYS A 30 -3.05 5.46 -1.10
N GLU A 31 -3.88 4.45 -1.37
CA GLU A 31 -3.77 3.57 -2.54
C GLU A 31 -3.92 4.40 -3.83
N VAL A 32 -4.97 5.21 -3.94
CA VAL A 32 -5.21 6.07 -5.11
C VAL A 32 -4.03 7.02 -5.36
N VAL A 33 -3.52 7.67 -4.30
CA VAL A 33 -2.36 8.56 -4.39
C VAL A 33 -1.12 7.79 -4.85
N ALA A 34 -0.83 6.63 -4.25
CA ALA A 34 0.31 5.80 -4.60
C ALA A 34 0.26 5.34 -6.06
N THR A 35 -0.88 4.83 -6.52
CA THR A 35 -1.08 4.40 -7.91
C THR A 35 -0.94 5.56 -8.89
N CYS A 36 -1.51 6.73 -8.60
CA CYS A 36 -1.37 7.91 -9.45
C CYS A 36 0.09 8.37 -9.56
N CYS A 37 0.81 8.46 -8.44
CA CYS A 37 2.22 8.82 -8.41
C CYS A 37 3.08 7.81 -9.19
N LEU A 38 2.85 6.51 -9.00
CA LEU A 38 3.58 5.47 -9.73
C LEU A 38 3.25 5.50 -11.23
N ARG A 39 1.99 5.75 -11.61
CA ARG A 39 1.61 5.88 -13.02
C ARG A 39 2.36 7.04 -13.68
N GLN A 40 2.43 8.18 -13.02
CA GLN A 40 3.21 9.33 -13.51
C GLN A 40 4.70 9.02 -13.57
N LEU A 41 5.27 8.38 -12.53
CA LEU A 41 6.67 7.98 -12.53
C LEU A 41 6.98 7.03 -13.68
N LEU A 42 6.17 5.99 -13.86
CA LEU A 42 6.36 4.96 -14.89
C LEU A 42 6.16 5.49 -16.31
N ALA A 43 5.31 6.50 -16.49
CA ALA A 43 5.14 7.16 -17.80
C ALA A 43 6.40 7.90 -18.27
N HIS A 44 7.26 8.35 -17.35
CA HIS A 44 8.41 9.20 -17.66
C HIS A 44 9.77 8.56 -17.33
N SER A 45 9.79 7.34 -16.81
CA SER A 45 11.01 6.70 -16.29
C SER A 45 11.35 5.39 -17.02
N ALA A 46 12.65 5.10 -17.13
CA ALA A 46 13.14 3.80 -17.61
C ALA A 46 12.77 2.64 -16.68
N SER A 47 12.98 1.39 -17.14
CA SER A 47 12.58 0.13 -16.47
C SER A 47 13.05 -0.03 -15.00
N ALA A 48 14.02 0.77 -14.56
CA ALA A 48 14.61 0.75 -13.23
C ALA A 48 13.84 1.56 -12.15
N ALA A 49 12.73 2.22 -12.48
CA ALA A 49 11.99 3.08 -11.54
C ALA A 49 11.53 2.34 -10.26
N ILE A 50 10.93 1.16 -10.40
CA ILE A 50 10.43 0.39 -9.24
C ILE A 50 11.55 -0.12 -8.32
N PRO A 51 12.65 -0.73 -8.84
CA PRO A 51 13.81 -1.06 -8.01
C PRO A 51 14.35 0.13 -7.20
N ILE A 52 14.38 1.32 -7.79
CA ILE A 52 14.82 2.55 -7.10
C ILE A 52 13.85 2.91 -5.97
N VAL A 53 12.54 2.86 -6.23
CA VAL A 53 11.51 3.13 -5.22
C VAL A 53 11.63 2.14 -4.06
N LYS A 54 11.70 0.83 -4.32
CA LYS A 54 11.86 -0.20 -3.28
C LYS A 54 13.10 0.02 -2.41
N ARG A 55 14.24 0.36 -3.03
CA ARG A 55 15.47 0.66 -2.28
C ARG A 55 15.29 1.86 -1.34
N ARG A 56 14.60 2.91 -1.79
CA ARG A 56 14.31 4.10 -0.97
C ARG A 56 13.33 3.77 0.15
N VAL A 57 12.27 3.02 -0.14
CA VAL A 57 11.28 2.56 0.85
C VAL A 57 11.96 1.76 1.96
N ARG A 58 12.79 0.78 1.62
CA ARG A 58 13.55 -0.02 2.59
C ARG A 58 14.36 0.87 3.55
N ARG A 59 15.20 1.77 3.03
CA ARG A 59 16.04 2.65 3.87
C ARG A 59 15.22 3.52 4.81
N LEU A 60 14.08 4.04 4.34
CA LEU A 60 13.20 4.87 5.16
C LEU A 60 12.50 4.05 6.24
N LEU A 61 12.05 2.84 5.92
CA LEU A 61 11.45 1.93 6.89
C LEU A 61 12.47 1.50 7.94
N GLU A 62 13.65 1.04 7.55
CA GLU A 62 14.73 0.68 8.48
C GLU A 62 15.03 1.82 9.46
N THR A 63 15.12 3.06 8.95
CA THR A 63 15.36 4.25 9.78
C THR A 63 14.22 4.47 10.79
N ARG A 64 12.96 4.38 10.34
CA ARG A 64 11.78 4.58 11.19
C ARG A 64 11.60 3.46 12.21
N CYS A 65 11.68 2.20 11.78
CA CYS A 65 11.56 1.02 12.63
C CYS A 65 12.62 1.03 13.75
N ARG A 66 13.86 1.45 13.45
CA ARG A 66 14.89 1.66 14.49
C ARG A 66 14.52 2.76 15.49
N GLY A 67 13.97 3.88 15.01
CA GLY A 67 13.47 4.96 15.87
C GLY A 67 12.36 4.50 16.83
N GLU A 68 11.47 3.62 16.35
CA GLU A 68 10.38 3.01 17.11
C GLU A 68 10.83 1.76 17.91
N LYS A 69 12.12 1.41 17.89
CA LYS A 69 12.70 0.24 18.58
C LYS A 69 12.04 -1.10 18.21
N LEU A 70 11.57 -1.25 16.97
CA LEU A 70 11.07 -2.53 16.48
C LEU A 70 12.21 -3.54 16.36
N CYS A 71 11.89 -4.82 16.57
CA CYS A 71 12.85 -5.89 16.39
C CYS A 71 13.18 -6.08 14.90
N GLN A 72 14.23 -6.86 14.61
CA GLN A 72 14.65 -7.10 13.23
C GLN A 72 13.57 -7.83 12.42
N ASP A 73 12.86 -8.77 13.05
CA ASP A 73 11.83 -9.56 12.36
C ASP A 73 10.64 -8.68 11.95
N ASP A 74 10.17 -7.80 12.84
CA ASP A 74 9.10 -6.83 12.54
C ASP A 74 9.53 -5.85 11.43
N MET A 75 10.81 -5.46 11.42
CA MET A 75 11.37 -4.59 10.39
C MET A 75 11.39 -5.27 9.02
N GLU A 76 11.86 -6.52 8.92
CA GLU A 76 11.87 -7.27 7.67
C GLU A 76 10.44 -7.54 7.18
N ALA A 77 9.51 -7.91 8.07
CA ALA A 77 8.10 -8.07 7.75
C ALA A 77 7.48 -6.77 7.20
N ALA A 78 7.78 -5.63 7.82
CA ALA A 78 7.32 -4.33 7.34
C ALA A 78 7.89 -3.97 5.96
N VAL A 79 9.17 -4.28 5.70
CA VAL A 79 9.81 -4.07 4.40
C VAL A 79 9.21 -4.97 3.32
N GLU A 80 8.98 -6.25 3.62
CA GLU A 80 8.34 -7.19 2.70
C GLU A 80 6.92 -6.72 2.35
N TYR A 81 6.12 -6.38 3.35
CA TYR A 81 4.78 -5.85 3.14
C TYR A 81 4.79 -4.58 2.29
N ALA A 82 5.70 -3.66 2.55
CA ALA A 82 5.83 -2.45 1.74
C ALA A 82 6.25 -2.75 0.29
N PHE A 83 7.06 -3.78 0.06
CA PHE A 83 7.43 -4.19 -1.30
C PHE A 83 6.24 -4.78 -2.06
N GLN A 84 5.40 -5.58 -1.40
CA GLN A 84 4.15 -6.08 -1.97
C GLN A 84 3.21 -4.94 -2.35
N LEU A 85 3.07 -3.92 -1.48
CA LEU A 85 2.27 -2.73 -1.78
C LEU A 85 2.81 -1.94 -2.98
N VAL A 86 4.13 -1.75 -3.08
CA VAL A 86 4.75 -1.07 -4.22
C VAL A 86 4.51 -1.83 -5.52
N ASP A 87 4.61 -3.16 -5.52
CA ASP A 87 4.34 -3.97 -6.70
C ASP A 87 2.87 -3.90 -7.10
N ALA A 88 1.95 -4.08 -6.16
CA ALA A 88 0.51 -3.99 -6.42
C ALA A 88 0.12 -2.62 -6.99
N ALA A 89 0.65 -1.54 -6.41
CA ALA A 89 0.39 -0.19 -6.91
C ALA A 89 1.02 0.06 -8.29
N ALA A 90 2.19 -0.53 -8.59
CA ALA A 90 2.81 -0.48 -9.92
C ALA A 90 2.00 -1.26 -10.97
N GLU A 91 1.45 -2.42 -10.60
CA GLU A 91 0.54 -3.20 -11.45
C GLU A 91 -0.74 -2.41 -11.77
N ALA A 92 -1.37 -1.82 -10.74
CA ALA A 92 -2.53 -0.94 -10.91
C ALA A 92 -2.22 0.32 -11.73
N ALA A 93 -0.96 0.78 -11.69
CA ALA A 93 -0.47 1.89 -12.49
C ALA A 93 -0.22 1.53 -13.98
N GLY A 94 -0.35 0.24 -14.35
CA GLY A 94 -0.20 -0.24 -15.73
C GLY A 94 1.11 -0.95 -16.04
N ARG A 95 1.96 -1.20 -15.03
CA ARG A 95 3.17 -2.03 -15.21
C ARG A 95 2.75 -3.48 -15.34
N LYS A 96 2.88 -4.06 -16.53
CA LYS A 96 2.74 -5.51 -16.71
C LYS A 96 3.97 -6.19 -16.10
N THR A 97 3.80 -6.83 -14.95
CA THR A 97 4.80 -7.75 -14.41
C THR A 97 4.79 -9.03 -15.25
N ALA A 98 5.95 -9.51 -15.67
CA ALA A 98 6.08 -10.89 -16.13
C ALA A 98 5.93 -11.77 -14.88
N VAL A 99 4.71 -12.23 -14.61
CA VAL A 99 4.38 -13.01 -13.41
C VAL A 99 5.16 -14.32 -13.40
N SER A 100 6.04 -14.50 -12.40
CA SER A 100 6.35 -15.84 -11.89
C SER A 100 5.10 -16.33 -11.15
N LYS A 101 4.46 -17.38 -11.66
CA LYS A 101 3.32 -18.04 -11.00
C LYS A 101 3.81 -18.76 -9.76
N THR A 102 3.73 -18.13 -8.60
CA THR A 102 3.48 -18.84 -7.34
C THR A 102 2.18 -18.28 -6.77
N THR A 103 1.09 -18.76 -7.35
CA THR A 103 -0.29 -18.49 -6.90
C THR A 103 -0.56 -19.27 -5.62
N ASP A 104 -0.33 -18.63 -4.48
CA ASP A 104 -0.93 -19.13 -3.22
C ASP A 104 -1.46 -17.99 -2.33
N GLY A 105 -0.91 -16.78 -2.43
CA GLY A 105 -1.28 -15.67 -1.55
C GLY A 105 -2.59 -14.92 -1.84
N CYS A 106 -3.53 -15.45 -2.62
CA CYS A 106 -4.70 -14.63 -3.04
C CYS A 106 -6.03 -15.36 -3.23
N GLU A 107 -6.23 -16.52 -2.61
CA GLU A 107 -7.53 -17.19 -2.70
C GLU A 107 -8.64 -16.43 -1.94
N THR A 108 -8.32 -15.89 -0.75
CA THR A 108 -9.27 -15.16 0.09
C THR A 108 -9.79 -13.87 -0.58
N ILE A 109 -8.90 -13.10 -1.22
CA ILE A 109 -9.27 -11.86 -1.92
C ILE A 109 -10.12 -12.17 -3.16
N ARG A 110 -9.82 -13.25 -3.89
CA ARG A 110 -10.66 -13.69 -5.03
C ARG A 110 -12.05 -14.10 -4.58
N ARG A 111 -12.17 -14.85 -3.48
CA ARG A 111 -13.47 -15.26 -2.92
C ARG A 111 -14.30 -14.06 -2.48
N LEU A 112 -13.71 -13.09 -1.80
CA LEU A 112 -14.40 -11.86 -1.39
C LEU A 112 -14.91 -11.06 -2.61
N ARG A 113 -14.12 -10.93 -3.66
CA ARG A 113 -14.55 -10.24 -4.90
C ARG A 113 -15.66 -10.99 -5.64
N ALA A 114 -15.64 -12.33 -5.63
CA ALA A 114 -16.68 -13.14 -6.23
C ALA A 114 -18.03 -13.01 -5.52
N MET A 115 -18.03 -12.84 -4.19
CA MET A 115 -19.28 -12.66 -3.41
C MET A 115 -19.95 -11.31 -3.62
N HIS A 116 -19.19 -10.26 -3.95
CA HIS A 116 -19.71 -8.90 -4.13
C HIS A 116 -20.01 -8.55 -5.60
N ALA A 117 -19.83 -9.49 -6.53
CA ALA A 117 -20.19 -9.26 -7.92
C ALA A 117 -21.73 -9.23 -8.06
N PRO A 118 -22.34 -8.15 -8.58
CA PRO A 118 -23.78 -8.10 -8.79
C PRO A 118 -24.18 -9.19 -9.79
N SER A 119 -25.17 -10.00 -9.40
CA SER A 119 -25.77 -10.99 -10.28
C SER A 119 -26.38 -10.25 -11.47
N ARG A 120 -25.77 -10.39 -12.65
CA ARG A 120 -26.36 -9.91 -13.90
C ARG A 120 -27.62 -10.74 -14.16
N ARG A 121 -28.78 -10.15 -13.89
CA ARG A 121 -30.04 -10.49 -14.55
C ARG A 121 -30.37 -9.40 -15.55
#